data_AF-X1MD06-F1
#
_entry.id   AF-X1MD06-F1
#
_cell.length_a   1.000
_cell.length_b   1.000
_cell.length_c   1.000
_cell.angle_alpha   90.00
_cell.angle_beta   90.00
_cell.angle_gamma   90.00
#
_symmetry.space_group_name_H-M   'P 1'
#
loop_
_entity.id
_entity.type
_entity.pdbx_description
1 polymer ?
#
loop_
_entity_poly.entity_id
_entity_poly.type
_entity_poly.pdbx_seq_one_letter_code
_entity_poly.pdbx_strand_id
1 'polypeptide(L)' 'MAHVAKWKFGEVEQITNLLLNKKIVGIAEIGGIPAPQLQKMRENIRDNAQIRCVKNSLILRALDEADKKVKGAG' A
#
# COMPACT_ATOMS: atom_id res chain seq x y z
N MET A 1 3.85 -22.58 15.02
CA MET A 1 3.00 -21.77 14.11
C MET A 1 3.41 -20.32 14.25
N ALA A 2 3.81 -19.65 13.18
CA ALA A 2 4.23 -18.24 13.25
C ALA A 2 3.03 -17.38 13.65
N HIS A 3 3.07 -16.77 14.83
CA HIS A 3 2.01 -15.89 15.31
C HIS A 3 2.06 -14.59 14.49
N VAL A 4 1.32 -14.54 13.38
CA VAL A 4 1.16 -13.31 12.61
C VAL A 4 0.30 -12.36 13.43
N ALA A 5 0.80 -11.14 13.66
CA ALA A 5 0.05 -10.14 14.40
C ALA A 5 -1.21 -9.72 13.63
N LYS A 6 -2.34 -9.61 14.34
CA LYS A 6 -3.66 -9.31 13.74
C LYS A 6 -3.65 -8.06 12.87
N TRP A 7 -2.87 -7.03 13.25
CA TRP A 7 -2.76 -5.78 12.50
C TRP A 7 -2.25 -5.97 11.06
N LYS A 8 -1.44 -7.00 10.80
CA LYS A 8 -0.90 -7.25 9.45
C LYS A 8 -1.99 -7.66 8.46
N PHE A 9 -3.03 -8.37 8.91
CA PHE A 9 -4.15 -8.75 8.05
C PHE A 9 -4.97 -7.52 7.64
N GLY A 10 -5.27 -6.64 8.61
CA GLY A 10 -5.96 -5.38 8.32
C GLY A 10 -5.14 -4.45 7.41
N GLU A 11 -3.81 -4.42 7.59
CA GLU A 11 -2.93 -3.64 6.71
C GLU A 11 -2.95 -4.16 5.27
N VAL A 12 -2.86 -5.49 5.07
CA VAL A 12 -2.96 -6.09 3.73
C VAL A 12 -4.31 -5.78 3.10
N GLU A 13 -5.41 -5.96 3.83
CA GLU A 13 -6.76 -5.66 3.35
C GLU A 13 -6.91 -4.20 2.91
N GLN A 14 -6.39 -3.24 3.69
CA GLN A 14 -6.42 -1.83 3.31
C GLN A 14 -5.64 -1.55 2.02
N ILE A 15 -4.47 -2.16 1.85
CA ILE A 15 -3.67 -1.98 0.61
C ILE A 15 -4.42 -2.61 -0.56
N THR A 16 -4.96 -3.81 -0.41
CA THR A 16 -5.77 -4.50 -1.42
C THR A 16 -6.94 -3.61 -1.86
N ASN A 17 -7.64 -2.98 -0.92
CA ASN A 17 -8.74 -2.07 -1.23
C ASN A 17 -8.26 -0.80 -1.95
N LEU A 18 -7.09 -0.26 -1.62
CA LEU A 18 -6.51 0.86 -2.36
C LEU A 18 -6.15 0.48 -3.80
N LEU A 19 -5.57 -0.71 -4.00
CA LEU A 19 -5.21 -1.22 -5.32
C LEU A 19 -6.44 -1.39 -6.22
N LEU A 20 -7.56 -1.89 -5.67
CA LEU A 20 -8.79 -2.13 -6.43
C LEU A 20 -9.57 -0.85 -6.73
N ASN A 21 -9.56 0.13 -5.80
CA ASN A 21 -10.38 1.33 -5.91
C ASN A 21 -9.68 2.51 -6.60
N LYS A 22 -8.35 2.48 -6.77
CA LYS A 22 -7.59 3.56 -7.41
C LYS A 22 -7.26 3.20 -8.85
N LYS A 23 -7.57 4.11 -9.77
CA LYS A 23 -7.29 3.95 -11.21
C LYS A 23 -5.79 3.90 -11.53
N ILE A 24 -4.97 4.61 -10.75
CA ILE A 24 -3.52 4.74 -10.96
C ILE A 24 -2.81 4.52 -9.62
N VAL A 25 -1.78 3.68 -9.65
CA VAL A 25 -0.92 3.39 -8.49
C VAL A 25 0.54 3.55 -8.93
N GLY A 26 1.30 4.34 -8.17
CA GLY A 26 2.74 4.53 -8.37
C GLY A 26 3.55 3.85 -7.26
N ILE A 27 4.68 3.23 -7.63
CA ILE A 27 5.62 2.62 -6.69
C ILE A 27 6.93 3.41 -6.77
N ALA A 28 7.44 3.83 -5.62
CA ALA A 28 8.70 4.57 -5.51
C ALA A 28 9.53 4.04 -4.33
N GLU A 29 10.84 4.02 -4.52
CA GLU A 29 11.78 3.78 -3.42
C GLU A 29 11.91 5.05 -2.58
N ILE A 30 11.60 4.93 -1.29
CA ILE A 30 11.68 6.02 -0.31
C ILE A 30 12.91 5.92 0.59
N GLY A 31 13.79 4.95 0.33
CA GLY A 31 15.03 4.73 1.07
C GLY A 31 15.91 5.98 1.01
N GLY A 32 16.42 6.42 2.16
CA GLY A 32 17.28 7.60 2.24
C GLY A 32 16.56 8.94 2.28
N ILE A 33 15.22 9.00 2.19
CA ILE A 33 14.47 10.25 2.36
C ILE A 33 14.22 10.49 3.86
N PRO A 34 14.73 11.59 4.45
CA PRO A 34 14.46 11.93 5.84
C PRO A 34 12.97 12.14 6.10
N ALA A 35 12.51 11.77 7.31
CA ALA A 35 11.10 11.90 7.68
C ALA A 35 10.52 13.31 7.44
N PRO A 36 11.19 14.43 7.77
CA PRO A 36 10.65 15.77 7.50
C PRO A 36 10.45 16.07 6.02
N GLN A 37 11.36 15.60 5.16
CA GLN A 37 11.25 15.78 3.71
C GLN A 37 10.06 14.97 3.16
N LEU A 38 9.89 13.74 3.65
CA LEU A 38 8.78 12.88 3.27
C LEU A 38 7.44 13.48 3.71
N GLN A 39 7.38 14.13 4.89
CA GLN A 39 6.17 14.85 5.32
C GLN A 39 5.86 16.04 4.42
N LYS A 40 6.85 16.88 4.06
CA LYS A 40 6.65 17.98 3.10
C LYS A 40 6.13 17.48 1.75
N MET A 41 6.68 16.38 1.23
CA MET A 41 6.16 15.77 -0.01
C MET A 41 4.71 15.32 0.16
N ARG A 42 4.37 14.74 1.31
CA ARG A 42 3.02 14.27 1.63
C ARG A 42 2.02 15.43 1.72
N GLU A 43 2.43 16.57 2.28
CA GLU A 43 1.64 17.81 2.33
C GLU A 43 1.38 18.35 0.93
N ASN A 44 2.44 18.47 0.12
CA ASN A 44 2.36 19.06 -1.23
C ASN A 44 1.42 18.31 -2.18
N ILE A 45 1.22 17.00 -1.99
CA ILE A 45 0.37 16.20 -2.88
C ILE A 45 -0.95 15.75 -2.25
N ARG A 46 -1.23 16.14 -1.00
CA ARG A 46 -2.36 15.63 -0.22
C ARG A 46 -3.72 15.77 -0.92
N ASP A 47 -3.90 16.85 -1.68
CA ASP A 47 -5.16 17.13 -2.38
C ASP A 47 -5.32 16.28 -3.66
N ASN A 48 -4.20 15.80 -4.21
CA ASN A 48 -4.17 15.12 -5.50
C ASN A 48 -3.90 13.62 -5.38
N ALA A 49 -3.19 13.19 -4.34
CA ALA A 49 -2.73 11.82 -4.18
C ALA A 49 -2.47 11.44 -2.72
N GLN A 50 -2.54 10.14 -2.45
CA GLN A 50 -2.20 9.57 -1.15
C GLN A 50 -0.86 8.82 -1.25
N ILE A 51 0.11 9.19 -0.42
CA ILE A 51 1.33 8.41 -0.23
C ILE A 51 1.09 7.37 0.87
N ARG A 52 1.51 6.12 0.68
CA ARG A 52 1.67 5.13 1.77
C ARG A 52 3.05 4.51 1.71
N CYS A 53 3.63 4.28 2.87
CA CYS A 53 4.91 3.62 3.03
C CYS A 53 4.65 2.32 3.77
N VAL A 54 4.86 1.17 3.10
CA VAL A 54 4.55 -0.13 3.66
C VAL A 54 5.65 -1.12 3.35
N LYS A 55 5.79 -2.17 4.16
CA LYS A 55 6.78 -3.22 3.91
C LYS A 55 6.49 -3.93 2.60
N ASN A 56 7.53 -4.19 1.81
CA ASN A 56 7.44 -4.89 0.53
C ASN A 56 6.69 -6.23 0.64
N SER A 57 6.92 -7.00 1.70
CA SER A 57 6.21 -8.27 1.92
C SER A 57 4.69 -8.11 2.06
N LEU A 58 4.21 -6.99 2.62
CA LEU A 58 2.78 -6.70 2.75
C LEU A 58 2.20 -6.22 1.42
N ILE A 59 2.96 -5.43 0.65
CA ILE A 59 2.57 -4.99 -0.69
C ILE A 59 2.41 -6.20 -1.62
N LEU A 60 3.38 -7.10 -1.65
CA LEU A 60 3.33 -8.33 -2.45
C LEU A 60 2.10 -9.17 -2.09
N ARG A 61 1.82 -9.31 -0.78
CA ARG A 61 0.65 -10.06 -0.33
C ARG A 61 -0.67 -9.42 -0.74
N ALA A 62 -0.76 -8.09 -0.69
CA ALA A 62 -1.94 -7.35 -1.13
C ALA A 62 -2.14 -7.43 -2.64
N LEU A 63 -1.05 -7.45 -3.42
CA LEU A 63 -1.12 -7.67 -4.87
C LEU A 63 -1.66 -9.07 -5.20
N ASP A 64 -1.18 -10.12 -4.52
CA ASP A 64 -1.71 -11.49 -4.69
C ASP A 64 -3.21 -11.56 -4.36
N GLU A 65 -3.66 -10.87 -3.31
CA GLU A 65 -5.07 -10.82 -2.92
C GLU A 65 -5.92 -10.01 -3.90
N ALA A 66 -5.40 -8.88 -4.39
CA ALA A 66 -6.07 -8.07 -5.40
C ALA A 66 -6.23 -8.85 -6.72
N ASP A 67 -5.19 -9.55 -7.17
CA ASP A 67 -5.22 -10.38 -8.37
C ASP A 67 -6.28 -11.49 -8.28
N LYS A 68 -6.39 -12.16 -7.12
CA LYS A 68 -7.46 -13.14 -6.88
C LYS A 68 -8.86 -12.53 -6.94
N LYS A 69 -9.04 -11.31 -6.42
CA LYS A 69 -10.34 -10.61 -6.44
C LYS A 69 -10.72 -10.15 -7.85
N VAL A 70 -9.74 -9.72 -8.66
CA VAL A 70 -9.97 -9.37 -10.06
C VAL A 70 -10.27 -10.61 -10.91
N LYS A 71 -9.52 -11.71 -10.69
CA LYS A 71 -9.72 -12.98 -11.42
C LYS A 71 -10.99 -13.72 -11.02
N GLY A 72 -11.45 -13.57 -9.78
CA GLY A 72 -12.73 -14.13 -9.31
C GLY A 72 -13.97 -13.33 -9.72
N ALA A 73 -13.80 -12.21 -10.43
CA ALA A 73 -14.89 -11.44 -11.03
C ALA A 73 -15.20 -11.84 -12.48
N GLY A 74 -14.60 -12.94 -12.96
CA GLY A 74 -14.87 -13.57 -14.26
C GLY A 74 -15.55 -14.92 -14.10
#